data_AF-A0A3M1IU71-F1
#
_entry.id   AF-A0A3M1IU71-F1
#
_cell.length_a   1.000
_cell.length_b   1.000
_cell.length_c   1.000
_cell.angle_alpha   90.00
_cell.angle_beta   90.00
_cell.angle_gamma   90.00
#
_symmetry.space_group_name_H-M   'P 1'
#
loop_
_entity.id
_entity.type
_entity.pdbx_description
1 polymer ?
#
loop_
_entity_poly.entity_id
_entity_poly.type
_entity_poly.pdbx_seq_one_letter_code
_entity_poly.pdbx_strand_id
1 'polypeptide(L)'
;MAVSYPDVIGNYLKPGLRFETGGLQYAGYFEPSGIAPGQVAHLYLFLQNTLNVPLAVNFQIEVPKAGGFLRSKHPLLEIKNPALAVELSQGEAGLLTVPVTTTSHTVPGKLPLTIVPKITSKNRGKRVRPVQSTSNLGTGLIESPMGLNLVSSLGATYSEKSVKKAAFNLTVAGKPEPLQRAPKLEHSYESIWIEKDLNLLNRAVQELNERQVKIKDDLNVEQLYVNMYGEAVGRFADAGLPMRIGEAIVMAKMLTYSCHYFLSSPKRANGLLVPIWERALDERVDTTDTLHVIRSVGFHHIIRLAVATSFSVISKVFKRQYWPLDERLAVGNHIADHLETGQSLDLEFLYLPLLMGGTQIANKVRLQGEDIDHTLALIKRAREARTRLFVDQDMEKADKIYRRILNRVAA
;
A
#
# COMPACT_ATOMS: atom_id res chain seq x y z
N MET A 1 17.22 -1.32 27.11
CA MET A 1 17.24 -1.89 25.74
C MET A 1 17.38 -0.74 24.74
N ALA A 2 18.07 -0.94 23.61
CA ALA A 2 18.10 0.08 22.56
C ALA A 2 16.71 0.16 21.90
N VAL A 3 16.15 1.35 21.78
CA VAL A 3 14.86 1.56 21.11
C VAL A 3 15.05 1.25 19.61
N SER A 4 14.23 0.34 19.07
CA SER A 4 14.21 0.02 17.64
C SER A 4 12.94 0.58 17.03
N TYR A 5 13.08 1.44 16.03
CA TYR A 5 11.96 2.06 15.33
C TYR A 5 11.54 1.18 14.14
N PRO A 6 10.25 1.15 13.78
CA PRO A 6 9.79 0.41 12.61
C PRO A 6 10.32 1.05 11.31
N ASP A 7 10.41 0.24 10.26
CA ASP A 7 10.50 0.80 8.92
C ASP A 7 9.16 1.43 8.53
N VAL A 8 9.19 2.66 8.02
CA VAL A 8 7.97 3.40 7.64
C VAL A 8 7.91 3.53 6.12
N ILE A 9 9.01 3.98 5.51
CA ILE A 9 9.03 4.29 4.09
C ILE A 9 8.87 3.06 3.20
N GLY A 10 9.10 1.85 3.74
CA GLY A 10 8.80 0.60 3.04
C GLY A 10 7.32 0.39 2.71
N ASN A 11 6.40 1.11 3.36
CA ASN A 11 4.98 1.06 3.01
C ASN A 11 4.69 1.75 1.66
N TYR A 12 5.59 2.63 1.20
CA TYR A 12 5.39 3.46 0.01
C TYR A 12 6.35 3.13 -1.13
N LEU A 13 7.34 2.28 -0.87
CA LEU A 13 8.43 1.97 -1.79
C LEU A 13 8.49 0.48 -2.08
N LYS A 14 8.75 0.15 -3.35
CA LYS A 14 9.03 -1.23 -3.76
C LYS A 14 10.28 -1.74 -3.03
N PRO A 15 10.34 -3.03 -2.68
CA PRO A 15 11.53 -3.63 -2.08
C PRO A 15 12.79 -3.35 -2.91
N GLY A 16 13.91 -3.03 -2.25
CA GLY A 16 15.17 -2.80 -2.97
C GLY A 16 16.14 -1.86 -2.28
N LEU A 17 16.89 -1.15 -3.12
CA LEU A 17 17.98 -0.27 -2.71
C LEU A 17 17.45 1.05 -2.16
N ARG A 18 17.98 1.45 -1.01
CA ARG A 18 17.79 2.78 -0.42
C ARG A 18 19.13 3.47 -0.28
N PHE A 19 19.14 4.78 -0.42
CA PHE A 19 20.36 5.57 -0.23
C PHE A 19 20.49 5.96 1.24
N GLU A 20 21.72 6.06 1.73
CA GLU A 20 22.02 6.52 3.07
C GLU A 20 23.11 7.59 3.04
N THR A 21 22.93 8.64 3.83
CA THR A 21 23.96 9.65 4.07
C THR A 21 23.80 10.19 5.50
N GLY A 22 24.82 10.03 6.35
CA GLY A 22 24.90 10.75 7.64
C GLY A 22 23.74 10.48 8.60
N GLY A 23 23.11 9.31 8.55
CA GLY A 23 21.94 8.98 9.36
C GLY A 23 20.58 9.26 8.70
N LEU A 24 20.56 9.85 7.49
CA LEU A 24 19.36 9.95 6.66
C LEU A 24 19.31 8.78 5.68
N GLN A 25 18.27 7.96 5.76
CA GLN A 25 17.91 7.01 4.71
C GLN A 25 16.89 7.67 3.78
N TYR A 26 17.03 7.50 2.46
CA TYR A 26 16.11 8.08 1.49
C TYR A 26 15.99 7.26 0.20
N ALA A 27 14.83 7.37 -0.45
CA ALA A 27 14.54 6.86 -1.77
C ALA A 27 13.36 7.62 -2.38
N GLY A 28 13.20 7.54 -3.69
CA GLY A 28 12.19 8.34 -4.37
C GLY A 28 12.00 7.98 -5.83
N TYR A 29 10.99 8.58 -6.43
CA TYR A 29 10.62 8.38 -7.82
C TYR A 29 9.91 9.62 -8.36
N PHE A 30 9.80 9.71 -9.70
CA PHE A 30 9.02 10.73 -10.38
C PHE A 30 7.60 10.23 -10.67
N GLU A 31 6.62 11.11 -10.46
CA GLU A 31 5.24 10.91 -10.85
C GLU A 31 4.69 12.15 -11.59
N PRO A 32 4.27 12.03 -12.86
CA PRO A 32 4.51 10.85 -13.71
C PRO A 32 6.01 10.62 -13.95
N SER A 33 6.39 9.38 -14.23
CA SER A 33 7.80 9.00 -14.50
C SER A 33 8.35 9.54 -15.83
N GLY A 34 7.47 10.08 -16.68
CA GLY A 34 7.85 10.81 -17.86
C GLY A 34 6.85 11.90 -18.24
N ILE A 35 7.36 12.95 -18.88
CA ILE A 35 6.62 14.17 -19.24
C ILE A 35 6.98 14.65 -20.65
N ALA A 36 6.06 15.38 -21.27
CA ALA A 36 6.35 16.20 -22.43
C ALA A 36 7.03 17.52 -22.03
N PRO A 37 7.77 18.18 -22.95
CA PRO A 37 8.30 19.51 -22.67
C PRO A 37 7.19 20.49 -22.26
N GLY A 38 7.42 21.22 -21.16
CA GLY A 38 6.51 22.17 -20.54
C GLY A 38 5.65 21.57 -19.42
N GLN A 39 5.47 20.25 -19.37
CA GLN A 39 4.70 19.60 -18.32
C GLN A 39 5.49 19.51 -16.99
N VAL A 40 4.80 19.17 -15.90
CA VAL A 40 5.40 19.04 -14.56
C VAL A 40 5.38 17.59 -14.14
N ALA A 41 6.52 17.11 -13.64
CA ALA A 41 6.62 15.89 -12.84
C ALA A 41 6.93 16.25 -11.39
N HIS A 42 6.49 15.43 -10.46
CA HIS A 42 6.84 15.57 -9.05
C HIS A 42 7.86 14.52 -8.67
N LEU A 43 9.00 14.94 -8.12
CA LEU A 43 9.89 14.04 -7.41
C LEU A 43 9.34 13.83 -6.00
N TYR A 44 8.87 12.62 -5.72
CA TYR A 44 8.50 12.17 -4.38
C TYR A 44 9.72 11.54 -3.72
N LEU A 45 10.27 12.20 -2.71
CA LEU A 45 11.45 11.77 -1.97
C LEU A 45 11.08 11.42 -0.53
N PHE A 46 11.04 10.12 -0.24
CA PHE A 46 10.81 9.61 1.10
C PHE A 46 12.11 9.70 1.91
N LEU A 47 12.00 10.30 3.09
CA LEU A 47 13.07 10.58 4.02
C LEU A 47 12.82 9.82 5.32
N GLN A 48 13.84 9.17 5.87
CA GLN A 48 13.74 8.43 7.13
C GLN A 48 14.98 8.70 7.99
N ASN A 49 14.78 9.37 9.12
CA ASN A 49 15.83 9.58 10.11
C ASN A 49 16.15 8.25 10.80
N THR A 50 17.38 7.76 10.67
CA THR A 50 17.79 6.48 11.25
C THR A 50 18.42 6.62 12.63
N LEU A 51 18.47 7.83 13.18
CA LEU A 51 19.09 8.14 14.48
C LEU A 51 18.05 8.55 15.53
N ASN A 52 18.39 8.36 16.80
CA ASN A 52 17.63 8.86 17.95
C ASN A 52 17.94 10.33 18.30
N VAL A 53 18.28 11.14 17.30
CA VAL A 53 18.49 12.59 17.45
C VAL A 53 17.92 13.31 16.24
N PRO A 54 17.44 14.55 16.37
CA PRO A 54 16.99 15.34 15.24
C PRO A 54 18.10 15.57 14.21
N LEU A 55 17.71 15.63 12.94
CA LEU A 55 18.57 15.93 11.80
C LEU A 55 18.10 17.21 11.11
N ALA A 56 19.02 18.14 10.87
CA ALA A 56 18.80 19.22 9.91
C ALA A 56 19.45 18.82 8.58
N VAL A 57 18.65 18.80 7.52
CA VAL A 57 19.01 18.30 6.19
C VAL A 57 18.91 19.43 5.18
N ASN A 58 20.04 19.80 4.60
CA ASN A 58 20.10 20.74 3.49
C ASN A 58 20.31 19.98 2.19
N PHE A 59 19.28 19.91 1.36
CA PHE A 59 19.35 19.32 0.03
C PHE A 59 19.87 20.34 -0.99
N GLN A 60 20.90 19.94 -1.73
CA GLN A 60 21.30 20.62 -2.96
C GLN A 60 20.88 19.74 -4.15
N ILE A 61 20.05 20.30 -5.02
CA ILE A 61 19.53 19.62 -6.20
C ILE A 61 20.32 20.07 -7.43
N GLU A 62 21.06 19.13 -8.02
CA GLU A 62 21.82 19.33 -9.24
C GLU A 62 20.96 18.91 -10.44
N VAL A 63 20.55 19.90 -11.25
CA VAL A 63 19.85 19.67 -12.51
C VAL A 63 20.85 19.37 -13.64
N PRO A 64 20.51 18.49 -14.60
CA PRO A 64 21.37 18.19 -15.73
C PRO A 64 21.49 19.40 -16.65
N LYS A 65 22.63 19.55 -17.34
CA LYS A 65 22.94 20.72 -18.18
C LYS A 65 23.34 20.31 -19.59
N ALA A 66 22.87 21.03 -20.61
CA ALA A 66 23.35 20.96 -21.99
C ALA A 66 24.67 21.71 -22.15
N GLY A 67 25.55 21.21 -23.02
CA GLY A 67 26.79 21.89 -23.42
C GLY A 67 28.05 21.11 -23.02
N GLY A 68 29.00 21.01 -23.95
CA GLY A 68 30.34 20.43 -23.71
C GLY A 68 31.23 21.35 -22.85
N PHE A 69 32.46 20.90 -22.56
CA PHE A 69 33.41 21.59 -21.67
C PHE A 69 33.71 23.05 -22.05
N LEU A 70 33.45 23.44 -23.30
CA LEU A 70 33.72 24.77 -23.88
C LEU A 70 32.45 25.60 -24.20
N ARG A 71 31.22 25.11 -23.92
CA ARG A 71 29.96 25.84 -24.20
C ARG A 71 29.23 26.24 -22.91
N SER A 72 28.39 27.28 -23.02
CA SER A 72 27.49 27.72 -21.94
C SER A 72 26.62 26.55 -21.47
N LYS A 73 26.67 26.25 -20.16
CA LYS A 73 25.95 25.14 -19.55
C LYS A 73 24.52 25.55 -19.22
N HIS A 74 23.59 25.30 -20.13
CA HIS A 74 22.17 25.60 -19.94
C HIS A 74 21.49 24.46 -19.18
N PRO A 75 20.69 24.73 -18.13
CA PRO A 75 19.95 23.69 -17.43
C PRO A 75 18.91 23.05 -18.36
N LEU A 76 18.77 21.73 -18.27
CA LEU A 76 17.78 20.95 -19.01
C LEU A 76 16.48 20.74 -18.21
N LEU A 77 16.51 20.99 -16.91
CA LEU A 77 15.35 20.90 -16.02
C LEU A 77 15.29 22.17 -15.17
N GLU A 78 14.08 22.54 -14.77
CA GLU A 78 13.80 23.70 -13.95
C GLU A 78 13.09 23.28 -12.65
N ILE A 79 13.56 23.89 -11.56
CA ILE A 79 12.99 23.82 -10.21
C ILE A 79 13.07 25.22 -9.61
N LYS A 80 12.05 25.62 -8.83
CA LYS A 80 11.99 26.99 -8.26
C LYS A 80 13.18 27.27 -7.35
N ASN A 81 13.45 26.35 -6.42
CA ASN A 81 14.53 26.47 -5.44
C ASN A 81 15.37 25.18 -5.43
N PRO A 82 16.62 25.22 -5.92
CA PRO A 82 17.52 24.05 -5.92
C PRO A 82 18.17 23.77 -4.57
N ALA A 83 18.03 24.68 -3.60
CA ALA A 83 18.47 24.49 -2.23
C ALA A 83 17.25 24.41 -1.31
N LEU A 84 17.08 23.29 -0.62
CA LEU A 84 15.94 23.02 0.26
C LEU A 84 16.46 22.64 1.65
N ALA A 85 15.78 23.09 2.70
CA ALA A 85 16.09 22.72 4.07
C ALA A 85 14.89 22.00 4.69
N VAL A 86 15.15 20.87 5.34
CA VAL A 86 14.16 20.07 6.06
C VAL A 86 14.74 19.70 7.42
N GLU A 87 13.93 19.82 8.46
CA GLU A 87 14.25 19.29 9.79
C GLU A 87 13.45 18.02 10.03
N LEU A 88 14.14 16.95 10.43
CA LEU A 88 13.52 15.69 10.84
C LEU A 88 13.75 15.49 12.33
N SER A 89 12.67 15.25 13.06
CA SER A 89 12.70 14.82 14.46
C SER A 89 13.36 13.45 14.58
N GLN A 90 13.69 13.05 15.81
CA GLN A 90 14.28 11.74 16.06
C GLN A 90 13.40 10.62 15.51
N GLY A 91 13.99 9.72 14.73
CA GLY A 91 13.26 8.60 14.14
C GLY A 91 12.11 8.96 13.19
N GLU A 92 11.90 10.24 12.85
CA GLU A 92 10.83 10.68 11.94
C GLU A 92 11.01 10.11 10.53
N ALA A 93 9.88 9.87 9.85
CA ALA A 93 9.83 9.69 8.41
C ALA A 93 8.93 10.75 7.79
N GLY A 94 9.31 11.25 6.61
CA GLY A 94 8.56 12.28 5.89
C GLY A 94 8.68 12.14 4.38
N LEU A 95 7.82 12.87 3.67
CA LEU A 95 7.79 12.95 2.21
C LEU A 95 8.13 14.38 1.78
N LEU A 96 9.24 14.53 1.05
CA LEU A 96 9.58 15.78 0.36
C LEU A 96 9.10 15.68 -1.09
N THR A 97 8.23 16.59 -1.50
CA THR A 97 7.74 16.69 -2.88
C THR A 97 8.39 17.87 -3.58
N VAL A 98 9.08 17.61 -4.69
CA VAL A 98 9.75 18.65 -5.50
C VAL A 98 9.17 18.64 -6.91
N PRO A 99 8.38 19.66 -7.31
CA PRO A 99 7.95 19.80 -8.68
C PRO A 99 9.11 20.15 -9.60
N VAL A 100 9.15 19.52 -10.77
CA VAL A 100 10.21 19.65 -11.78
C VAL A 100 9.56 19.80 -13.15
N THR A 101 10.03 20.78 -13.93
CA THR A 101 9.64 20.96 -15.33
C THR A 101 10.86 21.03 -16.24
N THR A 102 10.63 21.16 -17.54
CA THR A 102 11.66 21.26 -18.58
C THR A 102 11.93 22.71 -18.94
N THR A 103 13.16 23.02 -19.36
CA THR A 103 13.49 24.34 -19.93
C THR A 103 13.27 24.35 -21.45
N SER A 104 13.43 25.51 -22.09
CA SER A 104 13.47 25.63 -23.56
C SER A 104 14.68 24.91 -24.20
N HIS A 105 15.68 24.51 -23.41
CA HIS A 105 16.89 23.83 -23.88
C HIS A 105 16.80 22.30 -23.72
N THR A 106 15.69 21.78 -23.20
CA THR A 106 15.52 20.36 -22.93
C THR A 106 15.52 19.54 -24.22
N VAL A 107 16.31 18.47 -24.22
CA VAL A 107 16.29 17.45 -25.28
C VAL A 107 15.55 16.20 -24.77
N PRO A 108 14.82 15.48 -25.65
CA PRO A 108 14.21 14.21 -25.28
C PRO A 108 15.25 13.21 -24.77
N GLY A 109 14.89 12.45 -23.74
CA GLY A 109 15.77 11.46 -23.14
C GLY A 109 15.54 11.26 -21.64
N LYS A 110 16.38 10.42 -21.04
CA LYS A 110 16.40 10.21 -19.58
C LYS A 110 17.33 11.24 -18.95
N LEU A 111 16.77 12.14 -18.16
CA LEU A 111 17.47 13.25 -17.54
C LEU A 111 17.65 12.98 -16.04
N PRO A 112 18.90 12.84 -15.55
CA PRO A 112 19.16 12.57 -14.14
C PRO A 112 19.09 13.87 -13.33
N LEU A 113 18.20 13.92 -12.34
CA LEU A 113 18.20 14.95 -11.29
C LEU A 113 18.93 14.38 -10.08
N THR A 114 20.01 15.04 -9.67
CA THR A 114 20.89 14.52 -8.60
C THR A 114 20.64 15.24 -7.28
N ILE A 115 20.36 14.47 -6.23
CA ILE A 115 20.14 14.95 -4.87
C ILE A 115 21.43 14.81 -4.07
N VAL A 116 21.88 15.91 -3.46
CA VAL A 116 23.07 15.97 -2.60
C VAL A 116 22.63 16.43 -1.19
N PRO A 117 22.33 15.49 -0.28
CA PRO A 117 21.96 15.84 1.08
C PRO A 117 23.20 16.22 1.91
N LYS A 118 23.12 17.32 2.65
CA LYS A 118 24.08 17.73 3.67
C LYS A 118 23.42 17.65 5.04
N ILE A 119 23.90 16.72 5.87
CA ILE A 119 23.29 16.42 7.17
C ILE A 119 24.07 17.11 8.29
N THR A 120 23.35 17.72 9.21
CA THR A 120 23.88 18.23 10.47
C THR A 120 23.04 17.69 11.62
N SER A 121 23.70 17.21 12.68
CA SER A 121 23.07 16.79 13.93
C SER A 121 23.68 17.56 15.09
N LYS A 122 22.86 18.00 16.04
CA LYS A 122 23.35 18.75 17.22
C LYS A 122 24.18 17.86 18.16
N ASN A 123 23.86 16.57 18.20
CA ASN A 123 24.48 15.58 19.09
C ASN A 123 24.88 14.32 18.31
N ARG A 124 25.75 13.50 18.91
CA ARG A 124 26.07 12.16 18.40
C ARG A 124 24.91 11.20 18.67
N GLY A 125 24.14 10.89 17.63
CA GLY A 125 23.03 9.94 17.70
C GLY A 125 23.46 8.48 17.66
N LYS A 126 22.64 7.61 18.25
CA LYS A 126 22.67 6.16 18.06
C LYS A 126 21.67 5.78 16.98
N ARG A 127 22.01 4.78 16.19
CA ARG A 127 21.15 4.24 15.15
C ARG A 127 19.97 3.48 15.76
N VAL A 128 18.77 3.72 15.25
CA VAL A 128 17.50 3.11 15.72
C VAL A 128 16.79 2.27 14.65
N ARG A 129 17.36 2.15 13.45
CA ARG A 129 16.84 1.31 12.37
C ARG A 129 17.95 0.47 11.74
N PRO A 130 17.69 -0.76 11.28
CA PRO A 130 18.74 -1.59 10.71
C PRO A 130 19.16 -1.07 9.31
N VAL A 131 20.40 -1.35 8.92
CA VAL A 131 20.98 -0.97 7.60
C VAL A 131 20.39 -1.82 6.46
N GLN A 132 19.97 -3.02 6.79
CA GLN A 132 19.29 -3.94 5.88
C GLN A 132 18.20 -4.66 6.67
N SER A 133 17.13 -5.03 5.99
CA SER A 133 16.02 -5.76 6.60
C SER A 133 15.43 -6.74 5.60
N THR A 134 14.83 -7.79 6.13
CA THR A 134 14.04 -8.77 5.38
C THR A 134 12.66 -8.82 6.01
N SER A 135 11.63 -8.72 5.17
CA SER A 135 10.24 -8.80 5.66
C SER A 135 9.96 -10.15 6.32
N ASN A 136 9.28 -10.11 7.46
CA ASN A 136 8.75 -11.27 8.18
C ASN A 136 7.48 -11.87 7.53
N LEU A 137 7.00 -11.29 6.42
CA LEU A 137 5.85 -11.78 5.69
C LEU A 137 6.04 -13.22 5.19
N GLY A 138 7.29 -13.60 4.89
CA GLY A 138 7.68 -14.94 4.44
C GLY A 138 7.20 -15.27 3.03
N THR A 139 7.35 -16.55 2.64
CA THR A 139 6.75 -17.07 1.39
C THR A 139 5.26 -17.32 1.62
N GLY A 140 4.40 -16.75 0.78
CA GLY A 140 2.97 -16.72 1.11
C GLY A 140 2.05 -16.34 -0.05
N LEU A 141 0.87 -15.82 0.30
CA LEU A 141 -0.06 -15.22 -0.65
C LEU A 141 0.29 -13.76 -0.90
N ILE A 142 0.72 -13.01 0.10
CA ILE A 142 1.10 -11.60 -0.10
C ILE A 142 2.54 -11.54 -0.58
N GLU A 143 2.76 -10.92 -1.74
CA GLU A 143 4.08 -10.80 -2.37
C GLU A 143 4.89 -9.61 -1.84
N SER A 144 4.20 -8.54 -1.44
CA SER A 144 4.81 -7.30 -0.97
C SER A 144 3.98 -6.69 0.16
N PRO A 145 4.61 -6.19 1.25
CA PRO A 145 3.89 -5.49 2.31
C PRO A 145 3.53 -4.03 1.96
N MET A 146 4.04 -3.52 0.83
CA MET A 146 3.84 -2.15 0.35
C MET A 146 2.35 -1.85 0.18
N GLY A 147 1.90 -0.70 0.68
CA GLY A 147 0.53 -0.21 0.53
C GLY A 147 -0.53 -1.07 1.23
N LEU A 148 -0.14 -1.95 2.15
CA LEU A 148 -1.05 -2.83 2.90
C LEU A 148 -0.99 -2.58 4.42
N ASN A 149 -0.29 -1.53 4.87
CA ASN A 149 -0.05 -1.24 6.28
C ASN A 149 0.54 -2.43 7.07
N LEU A 150 1.39 -3.22 6.41
CA LEU A 150 2.04 -4.39 7.01
C LEU A 150 3.47 -4.10 7.49
N VAL A 151 4.05 -2.98 7.07
CA VAL A 151 5.49 -2.73 7.21
C VAL A 151 5.89 -2.42 8.65
N SER A 152 5.05 -1.72 9.42
CA SER A 152 5.33 -1.42 10.83
C SER A 152 5.48 -2.71 11.67
N SER A 153 4.66 -3.72 11.38
CA SER A 153 4.64 -4.99 12.13
C SER A 153 5.50 -6.09 11.52
N LEU A 154 5.57 -6.18 10.19
CA LEU A 154 6.26 -7.26 9.47
C LEU A 154 7.57 -6.83 8.84
N GLY A 155 7.87 -5.53 8.79
CA GLY A 155 9.03 -4.98 8.09
C GLY A 155 8.95 -5.09 6.56
N ALA A 156 9.80 -4.34 5.89
CA ALA A 156 10.03 -4.45 4.44
C ALA A 156 11.41 -5.04 4.15
N THR A 157 11.55 -5.62 2.96
CA THR A 157 12.85 -6.09 2.46
C THR A 157 13.58 -4.94 1.77
N TYR A 158 14.76 -4.57 2.28
CA TYR A 158 15.60 -3.51 1.68
C TYR A 158 17.08 -3.67 2.04
N SER A 159 17.93 -3.00 1.27
CA SER A 159 19.34 -2.78 1.59
C SER A 159 19.72 -1.32 1.40
N GLU A 160 20.55 -0.80 2.29
CA GLU A 160 21.11 0.53 2.18
C GLU A 160 22.40 0.55 1.36
N LYS A 161 22.57 1.63 0.60
CA LYS A 161 23.81 2.00 -0.07
C LYS A 161 24.23 3.38 0.42
N SER A 162 25.32 3.43 1.18
CA SER A 162 25.88 4.70 1.62
C SER A 162 26.45 5.46 0.42
N VAL A 163 25.95 6.67 0.19
CA VAL A 163 26.34 7.53 -0.93
C VAL A 163 26.40 8.98 -0.46
N LYS A 164 27.16 9.83 -1.15
CA LYS A 164 27.12 11.28 -0.93
C LYS A 164 26.03 11.99 -1.75
N LYS A 165 25.57 11.33 -2.81
CA LYS A 165 24.54 11.83 -3.72
C LYS A 165 23.87 10.68 -4.47
N ALA A 166 22.63 10.89 -4.89
CA ALA A 166 21.86 9.93 -5.68
C ALA A 166 21.17 10.61 -6.86
N ALA A 167 21.04 9.90 -7.98
CA ALA A 167 20.36 10.41 -9.17
C ALA A 167 19.00 9.74 -9.36
N PHE A 168 17.98 10.54 -9.65
CA PHE A 168 16.63 10.10 -9.99
C PHE A 168 16.36 10.50 -11.44
N ASN A 169 15.90 9.56 -12.27
CA ASN A 169 15.74 9.79 -13.69
C ASN A 169 14.31 10.20 -14.02
N LEU A 170 14.16 11.34 -14.71
CA LEU A 170 12.93 11.76 -15.35
C LEU A 170 13.02 11.49 -16.85
N THR A 171 11.99 10.89 -17.44
CA THR A 171 11.95 10.69 -18.90
C THR A 171 11.26 11.88 -19.56
N VAL A 172 11.93 12.56 -20.49
CA VAL A 172 11.30 13.60 -21.31
C VAL A 172 11.07 13.07 -22.72
N ALA A 173 9.83 13.05 -23.18
CA ALA A 173 9.44 12.53 -24.49
C ALA A 173 8.17 13.21 -25.00
N GLY A 174 7.93 13.14 -26.31
CA GLY A 174 6.74 13.74 -26.94
C GLY A 174 6.96 15.18 -27.42
N LYS A 175 5.88 15.78 -27.92
CA LYS A 175 5.89 17.16 -28.44
C LYS A 175 5.60 18.14 -27.30
N PRO A 176 6.15 19.36 -27.33
CA PRO A 176 5.77 20.40 -26.39
C PRO A 176 4.26 20.64 -26.44
N GLU A 177 3.61 20.67 -25.28
CA GLU A 177 2.20 21.05 -25.17
C GLU A 177 2.10 22.51 -24.72
N PRO A 178 1.20 23.31 -25.33
CA PRO A 178 0.98 24.68 -24.88
C PRO A 178 0.44 24.67 -23.44
N LEU A 179 1.14 25.40 -22.56
CA LEU A 179 0.75 25.52 -21.16
C LEU A 179 -0.54 26.34 -21.05
N GLN A 180 -1.62 25.73 -20.56
CA GLN A 180 -2.85 26.46 -20.21
C GLN A 180 -2.63 27.41 -19.01
N ARG A 181 -1.65 27.09 -18.14
CA ARG A 181 -1.27 27.90 -16.98
C ARG A 181 0.20 27.66 -16.64
N ALA A 182 0.86 28.67 -16.08
CA ALA A 182 2.19 28.52 -15.52
C ALA A 182 2.20 27.44 -14.41
N PRO A 183 3.19 26.53 -14.41
CA PRO A 183 3.27 25.46 -13.43
C PRO A 183 3.57 25.99 -12.02
N LYS A 184 2.91 25.44 -11.01
CA LYS A 184 3.27 25.70 -9.60
C LYS A 184 4.49 24.84 -9.25
N LEU A 185 5.62 25.49 -8.98
CA LEU A 185 6.89 24.82 -8.67
C LEU A 185 7.28 24.91 -7.19
N GLU A 186 6.30 24.96 -6.30
CA GLU A 186 6.54 25.02 -4.85
C GLU A 186 6.71 23.62 -4.29
N HIS A 187 7.79 23.42 -3.53
CA HIS A 187 8.03 22.17 -2.83
C HIS A 187 7.20 22.11 -1.55
N SER A 188 6.96 20.90 -1.07
CA SER A 188 6.31 20.66 0.22
C SER A 188 7.03 19.54 0.97
N TYR A 189 6.98 19.60 2.30
CA TYR A 189 7.42 18.54 3.18
C TYR A 189 6.28 18.17 4.13
N GLU A 190 6.03 16.88 4.28
CA GLU A 190 5.00 16.33 5.16
C GLU A 190 5.59 15.19 6.00
N SER A 191 5.39 15.23 7.31
CA SER A 191 5.73 14.13 8.21
C SER A 191 4.70 13.01 8.02
N ILE A 192 5.16 11.81 7.67
CA ILE A 192 4.30 10.62 7.47
C ILE A 192 4.31 9.69 8.69
N TRP A 193 5.27 9.85 9.60
CA TRP A 193 5.35 9.10 10.84
C TRP A 193 6.28 9.79 11.85
N ILE A 194 5.86 9.85 13.10
CA ILE A 194 6.56 10.51 14.21
C ILE A 194 6.65 9.61 15.45
N GLU A 195 7.44 10.01 16.45
CA GLU A 195 7.60 9.23 17.69
C GLU A 195 6.29 8.97 18.45
N LYS A 196 5.30 9.86 18.33
CA LYS A 196 3.96 9.63 18.90
C LYS A 196 3.36 8.32 18.40
N ASP A 197 3.57 7.99 17.13
CA ASP A 197 3.05 6.78 16.50
C ASP A 197 3.75 5.52 17.04
N LEU A 198 5.02 5.63 17.47
CA LEU A 198 5.71 4.54 18.17
C LEU A 198 5.04 4.17 19.49
N ASN A 199 4.58 5.18 20.24
CA ASN A 199 3.91 4.92 21.52
C ASN A 199 2.57 4.23 21.29
N LEU A 200 1.85 4.60 20.24
CA LEU A 200 0.60 3.95 19.85
C LEU A 200 0.85 2.50 19.42
N LEU A 201 1.83 2.28 18.54
CA LEU A 201 2.27 0.95 18.09
C LEU A 201 2.62 0.05 19.28
N ASN A 202 3.44 0.53 20.21
CA ASN A 202 3.86 -0.24 21.38
C ASN A 202 2.66 -0.61 22.27
N ARG A 203 1.70 0.30 22.46
CA ARG A 203 0.48 0.03 23.22
C ARG A 203 -0.40 -1.02 22.54
N ALA A 204 -0.58 -0.92 21.22
CA ALA A 204 -1.33 -1.91 20.45
C ALA A 204 -0.70 -3.31 20.56
N VAL A 205 0.62 -3.40 20.40
CA VAL A 205 1.36 -4.66 20.55
C VAL A 205 1.25 -5.21 21.97
N GLN A 206 1.39 -4.36 22.99
CA GLN A 206 1.26 -4.76 24.38
C GLN A 206 -0.13 -5.35 24.66
N GLU A 207 -1.18 -4.67 24.24
CA GLU A 207 -2.55 -5.11 24.50
C GLU A 207 -2.88 -6.44 23.81
N LEU A 208 -2.43 -6.61 22.57
CA LEU A 208 -2.58 -7.88 21.84
C LEU A 208 -1.85 -9.04 22.53
N ASN A 209 -0.65 -8.78 23.07
CA ASN A 209 0.08 -9.80 23.82
C ASN A 209 -0.64 -10.17 25.13
N GLU A 210 -1.17 -9.19 25.85
CA GLU A 210 -1.92 -9.41 27.09
C GLU A 210 -3.22 -10.20 26.87
N ARG A 211 -3.85 -10.04 25.70
CA ARG A 211 -5.15 -10.66 25.37
C ARG A 211 -5.07 -11.80 24.36
N GLN A 212 -3.87 -12.29 24.06
CA GLN A 212 -3.65 -13.24 22.96
C GLN A 212 -4.55 -14.49 23.02
N VAL A 213 -4.77 -15.05 24.22
CA VAL A 213 -5.61 -16.23 24.41
C VAL A 213 -7.07 -15.93 24.04
N LYS A 214 -7.63 -14.85 24.60
CA LYS A 214 -9.01 -14.43 24.31
C LYS A 214 -9.21 -14.13 22.82
N ILE A 215 -8.29 -13.37 22.22
CA ILE A 215 -8.35 -13.02 20.79
C ILE A 215 -8.37 -14.28 19.91
N LYS A 216 -7.56 -15.28 20.26
CA LYS A 216 -7.52 -16.55 19.52
C LYS A 216 -8.86 -17.30 19.60
N ASP A 217 -9.49 -17.30 20.76
CA ASP A 217 -10.78 -17.98 20.96
C ASP A 217 -11.93 -17.24 20.25
N ASP A 218 -11.94 -15.91 20.34
CA ASP A 218 -12.92 -15.03 19.69
C ASP A 218 -12.83 -15.09 18.16
N LEU A 219 -11.61 -15.15 17.60
CA LEU A 219 -11.35 -15.10 16.15
C LEU A 219 -11.25 -16.49 15.50
N ASN A 220 -12.12 -17.41 15.89
CA ASN A 220 -12.30 -18.67 15.18
C ASN A 220 -13.05 -18.47 13.84
N VAL A 221 -13.00 -19.49 12.97
CA VAL A 221 -13.50 -19.40 11.59
C VAL A 221 -14.99 -19.07 11.53
N GLU A 222 -15.81 -19.67 12.39
CA GLU A 222 -17.27 -19.47 12.37
C GLU A 222 -17.64 -18.07 12.84
N GLN A 223 -17.05 -17.62 13.96
CA GLN A 223 -17.27 -16.27 14.47
C GLN A 223 -16.81 -15.21 13.48
N LEU A 224 -15.62 -15.38 12.88
CA LEU A 224 -15.15 -14.50 11.82
C LEU A 224 -16.11 -14.49 10.64
N TYR A 225 -16.58 -15.64 10.18
CA TYR A 225 -17.51 -15.72 9.05
C TYR A 225 -18.81 -14.96 9.32
N VAL A 226 -19.47 -15.21 10.45
CA VAL A 226 -20.75 -14.57 10.77
C VAL A 226 -20.60 -13.05 10.83
N ASN A 227 -19.53 -12.57 11.48
CA ASN A 227 -19.28 -11.14 11.61
C ASN A 227 -18.90 -10.50 10.26
N MET A 228 -18.06 -11.14 9.45
CA MET A 228 -17.70 -10.64 8.12
C MET A 228 -18.88 -10.67 7.15
N TYR A 229 -19.77 -11.65 7.26
CA TYR A 229 -20.99 -11.72 6.46
C TYR A 229 -21.91 -10.54 6.74
N GLY A 230 -22.24 -10.31 8.02
CA GLY A 230 -23.11 -9.19 8.41
C GLY A 230 -22.51 -7.84 8.00
N GLU A 231 -21.23 -7.63 8.31
CA GLU A 231 -20.55 -6.36 8.02
C GLU A 231 -20.42 -6.09 6.52
N ALA A 232 -20.07 -7.11 5.73
CA ALA A 232 -19.96 -6.97 4.28
C ALA A 232 -21.33 -6.68 3.64
N VAL A 233 -22.38 -7.38 4.04
CA VAL A 233 -23.74 -7.13 3.51
C VAL A 233 -24.18 -5.70 3.78
N GLY A 234 -23.97 -5.19 5.00
CA GLY A 234 -24.30 -3.81 5.36
C GLY A 234 -23.50 -2.80 4.54
N ARG A 235 -22.17 -2.84 4.62
CA ARG A 235 -21.31 -1.82 3.99
C ARG A 235 -21.41 -1.79 2.46
N PHE A 236 -21.53 -2.94 1.81
CA PHE A 236 -21.73 -2.94 0.36
C PHE A 236 -23.12 -2.43 -0.03
N ALA A 237 -24.16 -2.68 0.77
CA ALA A 237 -25.47 -2.09 0.52
C ALA A 237 -25.43 -0.55 0.68
N ASP A 238 -24.76 -0.05 1.71
CA ASP A 238 -24.56 1.39 1.94
C ASP A 238 -23.77 2.05 0.79
N ALA A 239 -22.79 1.34 0.21
CA ALA A 239 -22.06 1.75 -0.98
C ALA A 239 -22.82 1.54 -2.31
N GLY A 240 -24.14 1.32 -2.27
CA GLY A 240 -24.97 1.19 -3.46
C GLY A 240 -24.87 -0.16 -4.19
N LEU A 241 -24.24 -1.17 -3.58
CA LEU A 241 -24.00 -2.50 -4.14
C LEU A 241 -24.65 -3.62 -3.29
N PRO A 242 -25.99 -3.69 -3.22
CA PRO A 242 -26.64 -4.79 -2.51
C PRO A 242 -26.24 -6.14 -3.12
N MET A 243 -25.64 -6.99 -2.29
CA MET A 243 -25.15 -8.31 -2.69
C MET A 243 -26.29 -9.33 -2.73
N ARG A 244 -26.26 -10.21 -3.73
CA ARG A 244 -27.08 -11.43 -3.76
C ARG A 244 -26.54 -12.45 -2.77
N ILE A 245 -27.37 -13.40 -2.35
CA ILE A 245 -27.00 -14.41 -1.34
C ILE A 245 -25.68 -15.11 -1.68
N GLY A 246 -25.51 -15.58 -2.91
CA GLY A 246 -24.26 -16.23 -3.35
C GLY A 246 -23.04 -15.29 -3.31
N GLU A 247 -23.21 -14.01 -3.63
CA GLU A 247 -22.15 -13.00 -3.56
C GLU A 247 -21.75 -12.76 -2.10
N ALA A 248 -22.73 -12.57 -1.22
CA ALA A 248 -22.51 -12.33 0.20
C ALA A 248 -21.79 -13.50 0.89
N ILE A 249 -22.20 -14.74 0.62
CA ILE A 249 -21.54 -15.96 1.16
C ILE A 249 -20.07 -15.99 0.73
N VAL A 250 -19.82 -15.82 -0.57
CA VAL A 250 -18.47 -15.92 -1.13
C VAL A 250 -17.58 -14.76 -0.69
N MET A 251 -18.12 -13.55 -0.58
CA MET A 251 -17.45 -12.38 -0.03
C MET A 251 -17.02 -12.63 1.42
N ALA A 252 -17.95 -13.07 2.27
CA ALA A 252 -17.68 -13.37 3.67
C ALA A 252 -16.57 -14.43 3.80
N LYS A 253 -16.63 -15.51 3.00
CA LYS A 253 -15.56 -16.51 2.96
C LYS A 253 -14.21 -15.94 2.58
N MET A 254 -14.15 -15.02 1.61
CA MET A 254 -12.89 -14.39 1.21
C MET A 254 -12.30 -13.57 2.37
N LEU A 255 -13.12 -12.77 3.05
CA LEU A 255 -12.71 -11.98 4.21
C LEU A 255 -12.21 -12.90 5.35
N THR A 256 -12.99 -13.92 5.70
CA THR A 256 -12.62 -14.92 6.72
C THR A 256 -11.32 -15.66 6.36
N TYR A 257 -11.19 -16.07 5.10
CA TYR A 257 -9.98 -16.75 4.61
C TYR A 257 -8.75 -15.86 4.78
N SER A 258 -8.85 -14.57 4.45
CA SER A 258 -7.76 -13.62 4.62
C SER A 258 -7.39 -13.42 6.09
N CYS A 259 -8.36 -13.22 6.98
CA CYS A 259 -8.09 -13.15 8.42
C CYS A 259 -7.38 -14.43 8.91
N HIS A 260 -7.92 -15.59 8.58
CA HIS A 260 -7.36 -16.88 8.97
C HIS A 260 -5.95 -17.11 8.39
N TYR A 261 -5.69 -16.68 7.16
CA TYR A 261 -4.35 -16.73 6.56
C TYR A 261 -3.32 -15.95 7.41
N PHE A 262 -3.65 -14.75 7.89
CA PHE A 262 -2.76 -13.99 8.77
C PHE A 262 -2.67 -14.60 10.17
N LEU A 263 -3.79 -15.00 10.77
CA LEU A 263 -3.85 -15.60 12.11
C LEU A 263 -3.16 -16.96 12.21
N SER A 264 -2.98 -17.68 11.09
CA SER A 264 -2.29 -18.98 11.06
C SER A 264 -0.79 -18.95 11.40
N SER A 265 -0.19 -17.78 11.56
CA SER A 265 1.21 -17.63 11.97
C SER A 265 1.33 -16.48 12.97
N PRO A 266 1.95 -16.69 14.15
CA PRO A 266 2.15 -15.62 15.14
C PRO A 266 2.83 -14.39 14.54
N LYS A 267 3.78 -14.58 13.61
CA LYS A 267 4.45 -13.47 12.93
C LYS A 267 3.49 -12.68 12.06
N ARG A 268 2.65 -13.35 11.27
CA ARG A 268 1.69 -12.69 10.37
C ARG A 268 0.50 -12.10 11.13
N ALA A 269 0.10 -12.71 12.24
CA ALA A 269 -1.03 -12.23 13.05
C ALA A 269 -0.87 -10.75 13.42
N ASN A 270 0.35 -10.31 13.75
CA ASN A 270 0.62 -8.90 14.01
C ASN A 270 0.35 -7.98 12.81
N GLY A 271 0.61 -8.43 11.58
CA GLY A 271 0.27 -7.64 10.39
C GLY A 271 -1.24 -7.47 10.17
N LEU A 272 -2.07 -8.36 10.70
CA LEU A 272 -3.52 -8.19 10.73
C LEU A 272 -3.94 -7.34 11.92
N LEU A 273 -3.53 -7.72 13.13
CA LEU A 273 -4.12 -7.22 14.37
C LEU A 273 -3.52 -5.89 14.83
N VAL A 274 -2.21 -5.66 14.67
CA VAL A 274 -1.57 -4.45 15.19
C VAL A 274 -2.13 -3.19 14.52
N PRO A 275 -2.24 -3.11 13.17
CA PRO A 275 -2.86 -1.95 12.52
C PRO A 275 -4.30 -1.67 12.99
N ILE A 276 -5.06 -2.72 13.27
CA ILE A 276 -6.44 -2.62 13.74
C ILE A 276 -6.49 -2.05 15.16
N TRP A 277 -5.62 -2.55 16.06
CA TRP A 277 -5.57 -2.06 17.44
C TRP A 277 -4.93 -0.69 17.57
N GLU A 278 -3.95 -0.34 16.73
CA GLU A 278 -3.43 1.02 16.65
C GLU A 278 -4.56 2.01 16.34
N ARG A 279 -5.37 1.70 15.32
CA ARG A 279 -6.54 2.52 14.97
C ARG A 279 -7.60 2.55 16.08
N ALA A 280 -7.92 1.40 16.68
CA ALA A 280 -8.86 1.33 17.79
C ALA A 280 -8.43 2.22 18.97
N LEU A 281 -7.15 2.21 19.31
CA LEU A 281 -6.59 2.99 20.40
C LEU A 281 -6.54 4.50 20.10
N ASP A 282 -6.26 4.88 18.85
CA ASP A 282 -6.28 6.28 18.42
C ASP A 282 -7.71 6.85 18.44
N GLU A 283 -8.67 6.08 17.94
CA GLU A 283 -10.10 6.41 17.92
C GLU A 283 -10.79 6.21 19.29
N ARG A 284 -10.08 5.69 20.30
CA ARG A 284 -10.57 5.40 21.66
C ARG A 284 -11.75 4.42 21.69
N VAL A 285 -11.76 3.46 20.78
CA VAL A 285 -12.73 2.35 20.78
C VAL A 285 -12.43 1.39 21.93
N ASP A 286 -13.48 0.89 22.59
CA ASP A 286 -13.33 -0.15 23.61
C ASP A 286 -12.84 -1.44 22.97
N THR A 287 -11.64 -1.85 23.35
CA THR A 287 -10.96 -3.00 22.78
C THR A 287 -11.30 -4.32 23.47
N THR A 288 -12.15 -4.30 24.51
CA THR A 288 -12.49 -5.51 25.28
C THR A 288 -13.29 -6.52 24.47
N ASP A 289 -14.11 -6.08 23.52
CA ASP A 289 -14.81 -6.94 22.55
C ASP A 289 -14.01 -7.02 21.24
N THR A 290 -13.26 -8.12 21.08
CA THR A 290 -12.43 -8.40 19.90
C THR A 290 -13.23 -8.33 18.60
N LEU A 291 -14.44 -8.88 18.58
CA LEU A 291 -15.27 -8.95 17.37
C LEU A 291 -15.87 -7.58 17.04
N HIS A 292 -16.19 -6.76 18.04
CA HIS A 292 -16.58 -5.37 17.82
C HIS A 292 -15.43 -4.55 17.19
N VAL A 293 -14.21 -4.65 17.72
CA VAL A 293 -13.02 -3.98 17.14
C VAL A 293 -12.81 -4.38 15.68
N ILE A 294 -12.85 -5.68 15.39
CA ILE A 294 -12.67 -6.20 14.04
C ILE A 294 -13.72 -5.63 13.05
N ARG A 295 -14.98 -5.52 13.46
CA ARG A 295 -16.06 -4.98 12.61
C ARG A 295 -16.02 -3.47 12.44
N SER A 296 -15.84 -2.74 13.55
CA SER A 296 -15.93 -1.28 13.58
C SER A 296 -14.74 -0.62 12.88
N VAL A 297 -13.53 -0.95 13.32
CA VAL A 297 -12.28 -0.31 12.87
C VAL A 297 -11.43 -1.22 11.98
N GLY A 298 -11.60 -2.53 12.12
CA GLY A 298 -10.78 -3.51 11.39
C GLY A 298 -11.18 -3.76 9.95
N PHE A 299 -12.44 -3.48 9.59
CA PHE A 299 -13.00 -3.89 8.30
C PHE A 299 -12.25 -3.30 7.10
N HIS A 300 -11.87 -2.02 7.16
CA HIS A 300 -11.07 -1.36 6.12
C HIS A 300 -9.72 -2.04 5.88
N HIS A 301 -9.02 -2.43 6.95
CA HIS A 301 -7.75 -3.15 6.82
C HIS A 301 -7.97 -4.54 6.24
N ILE A 302 -8.98 -5.25 6.74
CA ILE A 302 -9.32 -6.62 6.31
C ILE A 302 -9.69 -6.66 4.83
N ILE A 303 -10.49 -5.72 4.32
CA ILE A 303 -10.88 -5.71 2.90
C ILE A 303 -9.68 -5.48 1.99
N ARG A 304 -8.73 -4.60 2.36
CA ARG A 304 -7.48 -4.39 1.60
C ARG A 304 -6.62 -5.66 1.56
N LEU A 305 -6.48 -6.32 2.71
CA LEU A 305 -5.78 -7.61 2.78
C LEU A 305 -6.51 -8.69 1.98
N ALA A 306 -7.85 -8.68 1.96
CA ALA A 306 -8.66 -9.61 1.19
C ALA A 306 -8.51 -9.42 -0.31
N VAL A 307 -8.52 -8.18 -0.80
CA VAL A 307 -8.22 -7.85 -2.20
C VAL A 307 -6.83 -8.36 -2.58
N ALA A 308 -5.81 -8.05 -1.79
CA ALA A 308 -4.43 -8.49 -2.05
C ALA A 308 -4.29 -10.02 -2.03
N THR A 309 -4.93 -10.69 -1.07
CA THR A 309 -4.95 -12.15 -0.96
C THR A 309 -5.65 -12.78 -2.16
N SER A 310 -6.79 -12.20 -2.57
CA SER A 310 -7.59 -12.69 -3.69
C SER A 310 -6.81 -12.65 -5.02
N PHE A 311 -6.17 -11.53 -5.34
CA PHE A 311 -5.31 -11.45 -6.52
C PHE A 311 -4.24 -12.53 -6.52
N SER A 312 -3.62 -12.81 -5.37
CA SER A 312 -2.59 -13.83 -5.27
C SER A 312 -3.13 -15.25 -5.38
N VAL A 313 -4.32 -15.53 -4.85
CA VAL A 313 -5.02 -16.81 -5.06
C VAL A 313 -5.25 -17.04 -6.55
N ILE A 314 -5.78 -16.04 -7.25
CA ILE A 314 -6.02 -16.10 -8.70
C ILE A 314 -4.71 -16.33 -9.45
N SER A 315 -3.67 -15.54 -9.16
CA SER A 315 -2.36 -15.66 -9.80
C SER A 315 -1.72 -17.03 -9.62
N LYS A 316 -1.89 -17.68 -8.45
CA LYS A 316 -1.41 -19.06 -8.23
C LYS A 316 -2.16 -20.08 -9.07
N VAL A 317 -3.48 -19.94 -9.17
CA VAL A 317 -4.33 -20.87 -9.94
C VAL A 317 -4.00 -20.83 -11.43
N PHE A 318 -3.71 -19.65 -11.96
CA PHE A 318 -3.36 -19.45 -13.37
C PHE A 318 -1.85 -19.42 -13.65
N LYS A 319 -1.01 -19.54 -12.62
CA LYS A 319 0.46 -19.44 -12.69
C LYS A 319 0.95 -18.18 -13.43
N ARG A 320 0.18 -17.08 -13.33
CA ARG A 320 0.43 -15.82 -14.02
C ARG A 320 -0.17 -14.66 -13.24
N GLN A 321 0.59 -13.58 -13.09
CA GLN A 321 0.07 -12.32 -12.57
C GLN A 321 -0.58 -11.52 -13.71
N TYR A 322 -1.88 -11.27 -13.61
CA TYR A 322 -2.65 -10.56 -14.64
C TYR A 322 -2.66 -9.05 -14.46
N TRP A 323 -2.36 -8.59 -13.24
CA TRP A 323 -2.42 -7.19 -12.83
C TRP A 323 -1.12 -6.76 -12.15
N PRO A 324 -0.52 -5.62 -12.54
CA PRO A 324 0.65 -5.08 -11.86
C PRO A 324 0.35 -4.74 -10.40
N LEU A 325 1.39 -4.68 -9.57
CA LEU A 325 1.25 -4.38 -8.14
C LEU A 325 0.49 -3.07 -7.89
N ASP A 326 0.80 -2.03 -8.66
CA ASP A 326 0.27 -0.68 -8.45
C ASP A 326 -1.26 -0.65 -8.69
N GLU A 327 -1.74 -1.36 -9.72
CA GLU A 327 -3.18 -1.52 -9.99
C GLU A 327 -3.88 -2.30 -8.87
N ARG A 328 -3.27 -3.39 -8.38
CA ARG A 328 -3.85 -4.18 -7.28
C ARG A 328 -4.01 -3.37 -6.00
N LEU A 329 -3.02 -2.51 -5.70
CA LEU A 329 -3.07 -1.60 -4.55
C LEU A 329 -4.12 -0.50 -4.74
N ALA A 330 -4.21 0.07 -5.94
CA ALA A 330 -5.22 1.07 -6.28
C ALA A 330 -6.64 0.51 -6.09
N VAL A 331 -6.91 -0.69 -6.62
CA VAL A 331 -8.20 -1.38 -6.42
C VAL A 331 -8.49 -1.64 -4.95
N GLY A 332 -7.49 -2.12 -4.19
CA GLY A 332 -7.64 -2.38 -2.76
C GLY A 332 -8.00 -1.14 -1.95
N ASN A 333 -7.30 -0.03 -2.18
CA ASN A 333 -7.58 1.24 -1.51
C ASN A 333 -8.94 1.80 -1.95
N HIS A 334 -9.22 1.82 -3.25
CA HIS A 334 -10.49 2.31 -3.80
C HIS A 334 -11.70 1.62 -3.16
N ILE A 335 -11.71 0.28 -3.11
CA ILE A 335 -12.79 -0.48 -2.47
C ILE A 335 -12.89 -0.14 -0.98
N ALA A 336 -11.77 -0.13 -0.26
CA ALA A 336 -11.76 0.09 1.18
C ALA A 336 -12.23 1.50 1.55
N ASP A 337 -11.81 2.52 0.82
CA ASP A 337 -12.18 3.92 1.04
C ASP A 337 -13.67 4.14 0.78
N HIS A 338 -14.24 3.53 -0.27
CA HIS A 338 -15.68 3.66 -0.58
C HIS A 338 -16.53 2.96 0.48
N LEU A 339 -16.14 1.77 0.94
CA LEU A 339 -16.86 1.04 1.99
C LEU A 339 -16.72 1.67 3.38
N GLU A 340 -15.64 2.40 3.63
CA GLU A 340 -15.46 3.17 4.87
C GLU A 340 -16.33 4.44 4.87
N THR A 341 -16.36 5.15 3.74
CA THR A 341 -17.06 6.44 3.60
C THR A 341 -18.53 6.33 3.20
N GLY A 342 -18.99 5.13 2.81
CA GLY A 342 -20.34 4.89 2.27
C GLY A 342 -20.54 5.50 0.87
N GLN A 343 -19.45 5.78 0.14
CA GLN A 343 -19.54 6.28 -1.23
C GLN A 343 -19.93 5.18 -2.21
N SER A 344 -20.63 5.55 -3.29
CA SER A 344 -21.08 4.61 -4.32
C SER A 344 -19.89 3.90 -4.97
N LEU A 345 -19.89 2.58 -4.96
CA LEU A 345 -18.84 1.76 -5.58
C LEU A 345 -19.38 1.14 -6.88
N ASP A 346 -18.56 1.11 -7.92
CA ASP A 346 -18.94 0.46 -9.16
C ASP A 346 -18.97 -1.07 -9.02
N LEU A 347 -19.95 -1.68 -9.67
CA LEU A 347 -20.27 -3.09 -9.52
C LEU A 347 -19.12 -4.02 -9.94
N GLU A 348 -18.25 -3.59 -10.84
CA GLU A 348 -17.07 -4.35 -11.27
C GLU A 348 -16.12 -4.68 -10.11
N PHE A 349 -15.98 -3.78 -9.14
CA PHE A 349 -15.09 -3.94 -7.99
C PHE A 349 -15.60 -4.98 -6.98
N LEU A 350 -16.89 -5.33 -7.04
CA LEU A 350 -17.39 -6.49 -6.31
C LEU A 350 -16.79 -7.79 -6.88
N TYR A 351 -16.73 -7.90 -8.20
CA TYR A 351 -16.27 -9.11 -8.89
C TYR A 351 -14.75 -9.19 -9.01
N LEU A 352 -14.07 -8.06 -9.12
CA LEU A 352 -12.62 -7.95 -9.21
C LEU A 352 -12.00 -7.40 -7.91
N PRO A 353 -11.13 -8.14 -7.22
CA PRO A 353 -10.88 -9.59 -7.32
C PRO A 353 -11.73 -10.42 -6.33
N LEU A 354 -12.53 -9.79 -5.46
CA LEU A 354 -13.03 -10.42 -4.23
C LEU A 354 -13.89 -11.66 -4.49
N LEU A 355 -14.93 -11.57 -5.33
CA LEU A 355 -15.77 -12.74 -5.63
C LEU A 355 -15.04 -13.84 -6.42
N MET A 356 -14.09 -13.47 -7.29
CA MET A 356 -13.26 -14.47 -7.99
C MET A 356 -12.42 -15.28 -7.02
N GLY A 357 -11.69 -14.62 -6.13
CA GLY A 357 -10.90 -15.29 -5.10
C GLY A 357 -11.77 -16.08 -4.13
N GLY A 358 -12.86 -15.47 -3.65
CA GLY A 358 -13.81 -16.13 -2.77
C GLY A 358 -14.36 -17.42 -3.37
N THR A 359 -14.76 -17.40 -4.64
CA THR A 359 -15.28 -18.58 -5.35
C THR A 359 -14.20 -19.66 -5.40
N GLN A 360 -12.96 -19.26 -5.69
CA GLN A 360 -11.82 -20.17 -5.76
C GLN A 360 -11.45 -20.78 -4.40
N ILE A 361 -11.70 -20.09 -3.29
CA ILE A 361 -11.45 -20.59 -1.93
C ILE A 361 -12.70 -21.11 -1.23
N ALA A 362 -13.84 -21.18 -1.91
CA ALA A 362 -15.12 -21.52 -1.28
C ALA A 362 -15.07 -22.86 -0.52
N ASN A 363 -14.29 -23.83 -1.00
CA ASN A 363 -14.11 -25.12 -0.36
C ASN A 363 -13.04 -25.14 0.76
N LYS A 364 -12.27 -24.05 0.95
CA LYS A 364 -11.24 -23.89 1.98
C LYS A 364 -11.77 -23.32 3.28
N VAL A 365 -12.85 -22.55 3.22
CA VAL A 365 -13.59 -22.07 4.39
C VAL A 365 -14.91 -22.82 4.40
N ARG A 366 -14.99 -23.93 5.14
CA ARG A 366 -16.21 -24.74 5.25
C ARG A 366 -16.86 -24.49 6.59
N LEU A 367 -18.16 -24.22 6.57
CA LEU A 367 -18.96 -24.12 7.79
C LEU A 367 -19.64 -25.46 8.07
N GLN A 368 -19.96 -25.71 9.34
CA GLN A 368 -20.68 -26.93 9.71
C GLN A 368 -22.03 -26.99 8.98
N GLY A 369 -22.30 -28.12 8.32
CA GLY A 369 -23.56 -28.34 7.58
C GLY A 369 -23.65 -27.64 6.21
N GLU A 370 -22.57 -27.01 5.74
CA GLU A 370 -22.57 -26.35 4.43
C GLU A 370 -22.52 -27.35 3.26
N ASP A 371 -23.46 -27.19 2.32
CA ASP A 371 -23.38 -27.78 0.98
C ASP A 371 -22.64 -26.82 0.03
N ILE A 372 -21.41 -27.20 -0.33
CA ILE A 372 -20.55 -26.40 -1.22
C ILE A 372 -21.12 -26.31 -2.64
N ASP A 373 -21.75 -27.37 -3.14
CA ASP A 373 -22.29 -27.36 -4.51
C ASP A 373 -23.47 -26.38 -4.60
N HIS A 374 -24.28 -26.32 -3.53
CA HIS A 374 -25.31 -25.30 -3.40
C HIS A 374 -24.72 -23.89 -3.34
N THR A 375 -23.68 -23.65 -2.53
CA THR A 375 -22.98 -22.35 -2.49
C THR A 375 -22.47 -21.95 -3.89
N LEU A 376 -21.88 -22.88 -4.64
CA LEU A 376 -21.37 -22.64 -5.99
C LEU A 376 -22.50 -22.37 -7.01
N ALA A 377 -23.63 -23.06 -6.88
CA ALA A 377 -24.82 -22.80 -7.69
C ALA A 377 -25.39 -21.39 -7.43
N LEU A 378 -25.41 -20.94 -6.17
CA LEU A 378 -25.89 -19.60 -5.81
C LEU A 378 -25.01 -18.49 -6.41
N ILE A 379 -23.68 -18.62 -6.34
CA ILE A 379 -22.79 -17.62 -6.94
C ILE A 379 -22.87 -17.63 -8.47
N LYS A 380 -23.04 -18.80 -9.10
CA LYS A 380 -23.27 -18.90 -10.54
C LYS A 380 -24.54 -18.16 -10.96
N ARG A 381 -25.65 -18.39 -10.24
CA ARG A 381 -26.92 -17.67 -10.46
C ARG A 381 -26.78 -16.16 -10.24
N ALA A 382 -25.99 -15.74 -9.25
CA ALA A 382 -25.76 -14.32 -9.00
C ALA A 382 -25.01 -13.64 -10.16
N ARG A 383 -23.95 -14.29 -10.69
CA ARG A 383 -23.24 -13.82 -11.88
C ARG A 383 -24.16 -13.73 -13.09
N GLU A 384 -24.94 -14.77 -13.37
CA GLU A 384 -25.88 -14.81 -14.51
C GLU A 384 -26.90 -13.68 -14.46
N ALA A 385 -27.30 -13.26 -13.27
CA ALA A 385 -28.23 -12.16 -13.10
C ALA A 385 -27.60 -10.76 -13.20
N ARG A 386 -26.26 -10.68 -13.30
CA ARG A 386 -25.50 -9.45 -13.56
C ARG A 386 -24.85 -9.44 -14.95
N THR A 387 -25.47 -10.11 -15.92
CA THR A 387 -24.98 -10.22 -17.32
C THR A 387 -24.53 -8.90 -17.94
N ARG A 388 -25.24 -7.80 -17.68
CA ARG A 388 -24.90 -6.46 -18.22
C ARG A 388 -23.50 -5.98 -17.84
N LEU A 389 -23.00 -6.36 -16.66
CA LEU A 389 -21.65 -6.00 -16.20
C LEU A 389 -20.56 -6.57 -17.13
N PHE A 390 -20.77 -7.79 -17.63
CA PHE A 390 -19.78 -8.52 -18.41
C PHE A 390 -19.92 -8.31 -19.93
N VAL A 391 -20.81 -7.40 -20.35
CA VAL A 391 -20.90 -6.95 -21.74
C VAL A 391 -19.86 -5.87 -22.04
N ASP A 392 -19.37 -5.18 -21.01
CA ASP A 392 -18.32 -4.18 -21.13
C ASP A 392 -17.00 -4.82 -21.63
N GLN A 393 -16.35 -4.17 -22.59
CA GLN A 393 -15.06 -4.60 -23.12
C GLN A 393 -13.99 -4.62 -22.03
N ASP A 394 -14.06 -3.68 -21.09
CA ASP A 394 -13.09 -3.56 -20.00
C ASP A 394 -13.17 -4.76 -19.04
N MET A 395 -14.37 -5.37 -18.92
CA MET A 395 -14.63 -6.55 -18.08
C MET A 395 -14.48 -7.89 -18.81
N GLU A 396 -14.23 -7.91 -20.12
CA GLU A 396 -14.18 -9.16 -20.89
C GLU A 396 -13.07 -10.11 -20.39
N LYS A 397 -11.89 -9.56 -20.06
CA LYS A 397 -10.76 -10.33 -19.51
C LYS A 397 -11.12 -10.90 -18.14
N ALA A 398 -11.73 -10.09 -17.29
CA ALA A 398 -12.19 -10.47 -15.96
C ALA A 398 -13.25 -11.58 -16.01
N ASP A 399 -14.22 -11.46 -16.92
CA ASP A 399 -15.25 -12.48 -17.12
C ASP A 399 -14.67 -13.82 -17.56
N LYS A 400 -13.75 -13.80 -18.54
CA LYS A 400 -13.06 -15.02 -19.01
C LYS A 400 -12.33 -15.73 -17.88
N ILE A 401 -11.64 -14.98 -17.01
CA ILE A 401 -10.98 -15.53 -15.81
C ILE A 401 -12.03 -16.13 -14.87
N TYR A 402 -13.12 -15.41 -14.61
CA TYR A 402 -14.10 -15.86 -13.64
C TYR A 402 -14.87 -17.10 -14.08
N ARG A 403 -15.28 -17.19 -15.34
CA ARG A 403 -15.91 -18.40 -15.89
C ARG A 403 -15.00 -19.62 -15.77
N ARG A 404 -13.69 -19.44 -15.98
CA ARG A 404 -12.72 -20.53 -15.80
C ARG A 404 -12.63 -20.98 -14.34
N ILE A 405 -12.71 -20.05 -13.39
CA ILE A 405 -12.78 -20.37 -11.96
C ILE A 405 -14.06 -21.16 -11.67
N LEU A 406 -15.23 -20.67 -12.08
CA LEU A 406 -16.51 -21.35 -11.85
C LEU A 406 -16.52 -22.78 -12.41
N ASN A 407 -16.04 -22.96 -13.65
CA ASN A 407 -15.98 -24.29 -14.28
C ASN A 407 -14.98 -25.22 -13.58
N ARG A 408 -13.88 -24.67 -13.05
CA ARG A 408 -12.85 -25.46 -12.35
C ARG A 408 -13.30 -25.89 -10.97
N VAL A 409 -14.06 -25.05 -10.26
CA VAL A 409 -14.51 -25.37 -8.90
C VAL A 409 -15.73 -26.31 -8.92
N ALA A 410 -16.47 -26.33 -10.02
CA ALA A 410 -17.60 -27.24 -10.25
C ALA A 410 -17.20 -28.61 -10.85
N ALA A 411 -15.94 -28.80 -11.24
CA ALA A 411 -15.39 -30.04 -11.78
C ALA A 411 -14.52 -30.73 -10.73
#